data_AF-A0A2H1I3I0-F1
#
_entry.id   AF-A0A2H1I3I0-F1
#
_cell.length_a   1.000
_cell.length_b   1.000
_cell.length_c   1.000
_cell.angle_alpha   90.00
_cell.angle_beta   90.00
_cell.angle_gamma   90.00
#
_symmetry.space_group_name_H-M   'P 1'
#
loop_
_entity.id
_entity.type
_entity.pdbx_description
1 polymer ?
#
loop_
_entity_poly.entity_id
_entity_poly.type
_entity_poly.pdbx_seq_one_letter_code
_entity_poly.pdbx_strand_id
1 'polypeptide(L)' 'MTTTTEYQVTGMSCGHCETAIRTEISEIPGVTDIDVSAATGRLAVTTDKPVDETAVLAAVDEAGYAAVRS' A
#
# COMPACT_ATOMS: atom_id res chain seq x y z
N MET A 1 -11.75 10.71 -11.56
CA MET A 1 -12.23 10.67 -10.17
C MET A 1 -11.27 9.77 -9.44
N THR A 2 -10.60 10.25 -8.41
CA THR A 2 -9.67 9.41 -7.64
C THR A 2 -10.45 8.61 -6.59
N THR A 3 -9.99 7.39 -6.31
CA THR A 3 -10.55 6.51 -5.28
C THR A 3 -9.44 6.20 -4.28
N THR A 4 -9.71 6.41 -3.00
CA THR A 4 -8.77 6.03 -1.94
C THR A 4 -9.24 4.73 -1.30
N THR A 5 -8.35 3.74 -1.27
CA THR A 5 -8.58 2.44 -0.64
C THR A 5 -7.62 2.27 0.53
N GLU A 6 -8.16 1.88 1.67
CA GLU A 6 -7.39 1.68 2.90
C GLU A 6 -7.12 0.20 3.14
N TYR A 7 -5.93 -0.07 3.67
CA TYR A 7 -5.41 -1.38 3.98
C TYR A 7 -4.73 -1.33 5.34
N GLN A 8 -4.88 -2.42 6.09
CA GLN A 8 -4.17 -2.68 7.33
C GLN A 8 -2.97 -3.59 7.02
N VAL A 9 -1.77 -3.06 7.19
CA VAL A 9 -0.52 -3.80 7.03
C VAL A 9 -0.08 -4.36 8.37
N THR A 10 0.39 -5.60 8.34
CA THR A 10 0.92 -6.34 9.47
C THR A 10 2.38 -6.70 9.19
N GLY A 11 3.20 -6.75 10.25
CA GLY A 11 4.63 -7.06 10.15
C GLY A 11 5.56 -5.85 9.98
N MET A 12 5.03 -4.62 9.84
CA MET A 12 5.85 -3.41 9.86
C MET A 12 6.46 -3.20 11.25
N SER A 13 7.77 -3.46 11.38
CA SER A 13 8.49 -3.34 12.67
C SER A 13 9.50 -2.18 12.69
N CYS A 14 9.68 -1.45 11.59
CA CYS A 14 10.66 -0.37 11.48
C CYS A 14 10.25 0.68 10.43
N GLY A 15 10.72 1.93 10.54
CA GLY A 15 10.41 3.00 9.58
C GLY A 15 10.89 2.72 8.14
N HIS A 16 11.81 1.78 7.94
CA HIS A 16 12.22 1.34 6.60
C HIS A 16 11.11 0.59 5.83
N CYS A 17 10.13 0.03 6.53
CA CYS A 17 9.00 -0.69 5.93
C CYS A 17 8.14 0.24 5.06
N GLU A 18 7.95 1.49 5.49
CA GLU A 18 7.13 2.49 4.79
C GLU A 18 7.66 2.79 3.39
N THR A 19 8.97 3.04 3.29
CA THR A 19 9.61 3.36 2.01
C THR A 19 9.55 2.18 1.04
N ALA A 20 9.80 0.95 1.53
CA ALA A 20 9.74 -0.25 0.70
C ALA A 20 8.34 -0.44 0.11
N ILE A 21 7.31 -0.47 0.96
CA ILE A 21 5.91 -0.60 0.53
C ILE A 21 5.52 0.50 -0.45
N ARG A 22 5.91 1.75 -0.17
CA ARG A 22 5.59 2.89 -1.04
C ARG A 22 6.22 2.74 -2.43
N THR A 23 7.47 2.28 -2.51
CA THR A 23 8.15 2.05 -3.79
C THR A 23 7.38 1.01 -4.62
N GLU A 24 7.12 -0.17 -4.07
CA GLU A 24 6.42 -1.25 -4.78
C GLU A 24 5.03 -0.82 -5.26
N ILE A 25 4.24 -0.16 -4.39
CA ILE A 25 2.88 0.31 -4.75
C ILE A 25 2.94 1.43 -5.80
N SER A 26 3.98 2.27 -5.79
CA SER A 26 4.11 3.35 -6.78
C SER A 26 4.36 2.85 -8.20
N GLU A 27 4.82 1.61 -8.36
CA GLU A 27 4.98 0.98 -9.67
C GLU A 27 3.65 0.50 -10.24
N ILE A 28 2.60 0.40 -9.42
CA ILE A 28 1.27 -0.01 -9.87
C ILE A 28 0.66 1.11 -10.74
N PRO A 29 0.38 0.84 -12.02
CA PRO A 29 -0.16 1.84 -12.91
C PRO A 29 -1.54 2.27 -12.44
N GLY A 30 -1.70 3.55 -12.15
CA GLY A 30 -2.95 4.14 -11.67
C GLY A 30 -2.92 4.59 -10.22
N VAL A 31 -1.84 4.28 -9.49
CA VAL A 31 -1.60 4.90 -8.19
C VAL A 31 -1.16 6.34 -8.39
N THR A 32 -1.82 7.27 -7.70
CA THR A 32 -1.50 8.70 -7.72
C THR A 32 -0.98 9.21 -6.40
N ASP A 33 -1.38 8.58 -5.29
CA ASP A 33 -0.93 8.96 -3.95
C ASP A 33 -0.90 7.75 -3.02
N ILE A 34 0.04 7.74 -2.07
CA ILE A 34 0.28 6.63 -1.14
C ILE A 34 0.59 7.22 0.23
N ASP A 35 -0.27 6.94 1.19
CA ASP A 35 -0.06 7.27 2.61
C ASP A 35 0.17 5.97 3.38
N VAL A 36 1.32 5.85 4.04
CA VAL A 36 1.68 4.64 4.80
C VAL A 36 2.22 5.04 6.16
N SER A 37 1.80 4.32 7.19
CA SER A 37 2.14 4.61 8.57
C SER A 37 2.47 3.32 9.32
N ALA A 38 3.75 3.03 9.50
CA ALA A 38 4.21 1.90 10.30
C ALA A 38 3.82 2.05 11.78
N ALA A 39 3.65 3.29 12.26
CA ALA A 39 3.19 3.56 13.62
C ALA A 39 1.76 3.08 13.88
N THR A 40 0.88 3.14 12.87
CA THR A 40 -0.54 2.74 12.98
C THR A 40 -0.87 1.44 12.24
N GLY A 41 0.05 0.97 11.39
CA GLY A 41 -0.20 -0.14 10.47
C GLY A 41 -1.14 0.20 9.32
N ARG A 42 -1.46 1.49 9.09
CA ARG A 42 -2.36 1.90 8.00
C ARG A 42 -1.61 2.18 6.71
N LEU A 43 -2.24 1.80 5.61
CA LEU A 43 -1.84 2.08 4.24
C LEU A 43 -3.07 2.58 3.48
N ALA A 44 -3.06 3.81 3.01
CA ALA A 44 -4.07 4.36 2.11
C ALA A 44 -3.46 4.55 0.72
N VAL A 45 -4.09 3.96 -0.29
CA VAL A 45 -3.66 4.04 -1.69
C VAL A 45 -4.74 4.78 -2.46
N THR A 46 -4.37 5.91 -3.06
CA THR A 46 -5.25 6.69 -3.93
C THR A 46 -4.93 6.39 -5.38
N THR A 47 -5.96 6.02 -6.14
CA THR A 47 -5.84 5.68 -7.55
C THR A 47 -6.73 6.53 -8.43
N ASP A 48 -6.27 6.89 -9.64
CA ASP A 48 -7.07 7.65 -10.62
C ASP A 48 -7.94 6.76 -11.52
N LYS A 49 -7.64 5.47 -11.52
CA LYS A 49 -8.38 4.41 -12.22
C LYS A 49 -8.60 3.20 -11.31
N PRO A 50 -9.53 2.30 -11.66
CA PRO A 50 -9.71 1.05 -10.94
C PRO A 50 -8.41 0.25 -10.98
N VAL A 51 -7.86 -0.03 -9.81
CA VAL A 51 -6.71 -0.89 -9.59
C VAL A 51 -7.19 -2.13 -8.85
N ASP A 52 -6.66 -3.28 -9.22
CA ASP A 52 -7.00 -4.53 -8.58
C ASP A 52 -6.40 -4.57 -7.17
N GLU A 53 -7.22 -4.87 -6.15
CA GLU A 53 -6.74 -4.98 -4.78
C GLU A 53 -5.66 -6.07 -4.65
N THR A 54 -5.76 -7.13 -5.46
CA THR A 54 -4.77 -8.21 -5.47
C THR A 54 -3.40 -7.73 -5.94
N ALA A 55 -3.33 -6.74 -6.83
CA ALA A 55 -2.07 -6.14 -7.26
C ALA A 55 -1.43 -5.32 -6.13
N VAL A 56 -2.24 -4.58 -5.36
CA VAL A 56 -1.76 -3.83 -4.19
C VAL A 56 -1.25 -4.80 -3.12
N LEU A 57 -2.00 -5.86 -2.83
CA LEU A 57 -1.60 -6.87 -1.85
C LEU A 57 -0.32 -7.61 -2.28
N ALA A 58 -0.17 -7.94 -3.57
CA ALA A 58 1.03 -8.57 -4.10
C ALA A 58 2.26 -7.65 -3.98
N ALA A 59 2.14 -6.35 -4.26
CA ALA A 59 3.22 -5.39 -4.07
C ALA A 59 3.67 -5.29 -2.60
N VAL A 60 2.72 -5.36 -1.66
CA VAL A 60 3.04 -5.39 -0.23
C VAL A 60 3.72 -6.71 0.17
N ASP A 61 3.28 -7.84 -0.39
CA ASP A 61 3.88 -9.16 -0.18
C ASP A 61 5.32 -9.24 -0.73
N GLU A 62 5.57 -8.65 -1.90
CA GLU A 62 6.90 -8.54 -2.50
C GLU A 62 7.84 -7.67 -1.66
N ALA A 63 7.32 -6.61 -1.02
CA ALA A 63 8.06 -5.84 -0.01
C ALA A 63 8.34 -6.64 1.28
N GLY A 64 7.76 -7.83 1.44
CA GLY A 64 7.93 -8.72 2.60
C GLY A 64 6.95 -8.47 3.74
N TYR A 65 5.80 -7.86 3.45
CA TYR A 65 4.76 -7.55 4.44
C TYR A 65 3.40 -8.13 4.02
N ALA A 66 2.46 -8.23 4.95
CA ALA A 66 1.10 -8.66 4.64
C ALA A 66 0.12 -7.52 4.86
N ALA A 67 -0.67 -7.18 3.84
CA ALA A 67 -1.77 -6.23 3.95
C ALA A 67 -3.13 -6.94 3.85
N VAL A 68 -4.15 -6.36 4.48
CA VAL A 68 -5.56 -6.74 4.30
C VAL A 68 -6.38 -5.48 4.10
N ARG A 69 -7.41 -5.52 3.26
CA ARG A 69 -8.29 -4.38 3.07
C ARG A 69 -9.05 -4.07 4.37
N SER A 70 -9.06 -2.79 4.78
CA SER A 70 -9.74 -2.31 6.00
C SER A 70 -11.14 -1.75 5.71
#